data_AF-A0A960SXP0-F1
#
_entry.id   AF-A0A960SXP0-F1
#
_cell.length_a   1.000
_cell.length_b   1.000
_cell.length_c   1.000
_cell.angle_alpha   90.00
_cell.angle_beta   90.00
_cell.angle_gamma   90.00
#
_symmetry.space_group_name_H-M   'P 1'
#
loop_
_entity.id
_entity.type
_entity.pdbx_description
1 polymer ?
#
loop_
_entity_poly.entity_id
_entity_poly.type
_entity_poly.pdbx_seq_one_letter_code
_entity_poly.pdbx_strand_id
1 'polypeptide(L)'
;LERVGLANQTTMHKGETEEIQRRVRAAVIDRDGKPDNFQVFDTICGATQERQDALFEMLKNPPDLLLVVGGYNSSNTSHLVEIAEAKVPTFFIRGASCIQSLEEIVHYDLHRGEEVKSDYARLFSGDGPVTIGITAGASCPNNLIEETVFRVFELRGVAREELSRLQAED
;
A
#
# COMPACT_ATOMS: atom_id res chain seq x y z
N LEU A 1 -0.46 -7.58 -38.06
CA LEU A 1 0.44 -7.79 -36.90
C LEU A 1 0.68 -9.29 -36.77
N GLU A 2 1.88 -9.78 -37.05
CA GLU A 2 2.18 -11.23 -37.03
C GLU A 2 2.66 -11.73 -35.67
N ARG A 3 3.32 -10.89 -34.86
CA ARG A 3 3.80 -11.22 -33.51
C ARG A 3 3.36 -10.16 -32.51
N VAL A 4 3.06 -10.59 -31.29
CA VAL A 4 2.54 -9.75 -30.21
C VAL A 4 3.42 -9.96 -28.97
N GLY A 5 4.00 -8.87 -28.46
CA GLY A 5 4.70 -8.85 -27.19
C GLY A 5 3.90 -8.07 -26.16
N LEU A 6 3.86 -8.56 -24.91
CA LEU A 6 3.27 -7.86 -23.78
C LEU A 6 4.34 -7.58 -22.73
N ALA A 7 4.45 -6.32 -22.33
CA ALA A 7 5.27 -5.88 -21.20
C ALA A 7 4.37 -5.13 -20.21
N ASN A 8 4.71 -5.20 -18.92
CA ASN A 8 3.89 -4.64 -17.84
C ASN A 8 4.56 -3.40 -17.23
N GLN A 9 3.78 -2.55 -16.59
CA GLN A 9 4.37 -1.54 -15.71
C GLN A 9 4.92 -2.23 -14.46
N THR A 10 6.08 -1.80 -13.97
CA THR A 10 6.83 -2.44 -12.88
C THR A 10 6.07 -2.54 -11.56
N THR A 11 5.03 -1.72 -11.38
CA THR A 11 4.24 -1.58 -10.16
C THR A 11 2.86 -2.23 -10.23
N MET A 12 2.50 -2.88 -11.34
CA MET A 12 1.18 -3.52 -11.49
C MET A 12 1.01 -4.71 -10.54
N HIS A 13 -0.23 -4.99 -10.14
CA HIS A 13 -0.56 -6.22 -9.45
C HIS A 13 -0.39 -7.43 -10.37
N LYS A 14 0.26 -8.48 -9.86
CA LYS A 14 0.58 -9.68 -10.64
C LYS A 14 -0.65 -10.42 -11.14
N GLY A 15 -1.68 -10.58 -10.30
CA GLY A 15 -2.91 -11.28 -10.69
C GLY A 15 -3.70 -10.57 -11.79
N GLU A 16 -3.72 -9.23 -11.80
CA GLU A 16 -4.40 -8.46 -12.87
C GLU A 16 -3.63 -8.57 -14.18
N THR A 17 -2.30 -8.50 -14.07
CA THR A 17 -1.36 -8.69 -15.17
C THR A 17 -1.51 -10.09 -15.78
N GLU A 18 -1.63 -11.14 -14.97
CA GLU A 18 -1.87 -12.51 -15.42
C GLU A 18 -3.20 -12.66 -16.16
N GLU A 19 -4.27 -11.98 -15.72
CA GLU A 19 -5.57 -12.00 -16.40
C GLU A 19 -5.50 -11.30 -17.77
N ILE A 20 -4.80 -10.18 -17.88
CA ILE A 20 -4.58 -9.50 -19.17
C ILE A 20 -3.74 -10.39 -20.10
N GLN A 21 -2.66 -10.99 -19.59
CA GLN A 21 -1.85 -11.96 -20.34
C GLN A 21 -2.70 -13.11 -20.89
N ARG A 22 -3.57 -13.67 -20.06
CA ARG A 22 -4.47 -14.76 -20.45
C ARG A 22 -5.42 -14.35 -21.58
N ARG A 23 -6.02 -13.16 -21.49
CA ARG A 23 -6.95 -12.66 -22.53
C ARG A 23 -6.25 -12.39 -23.85
N VAL A 24 -5.08 -11.74 -23.82
CA VAL A 24 -4.31 -11.45 -25.03
C VAL A 24 -3.81 -12.75 -25.67
N ARG A 25 -3.34 -13.71 -24.86
CA ARG A 25 -2.95 -15.04 -25.34
C ARG A 25 -4.11 -15.76 -26.04
N ALA A 26 -5.29 -15.74 -25.44
CA ALA A 26 -6.48 -16.36 -26.01
C ALA A 26 -6.85 -15.73 -27.37
N ALA A 27 -6.79 -14.40 -27.48
CA ALA A 27 -7.05 -13.70 -28.74
C ALA A 27 -6.02 -14.04 -29.84
N VAL A 28 -4.74 -14.24 -29.48
CA VAL A 28 -3.72 -14.68 -30.45
C VAL A 28 -3.96 -16.12 -30.90
N ILE A 29 -4.35 -17.01 -29.98
CA ILE A 29 -4.70 -18.40 -30.33
C ILE A 29 -5.93 -18.44 -31.24
N ASP A 30 -6.94 -17.62 -30.98
CA ASP A 30 -8.14 -17.52 -31.83
C ASP A 30 -7.80 -17.07 -33.26
N ARG A 31 -6.88 -16.11 -33.39
CA ARG A 31 -6.40 -15.61 -34.68
C ARG A 31 -5.51 -16.59 -35.44
N ASP A 32 -4.55 -17.24 -34.74
CA ASP A 32 -3.43 -17.96 -35.37
C ASP A 32 -3.49 -19.49 -35.21
N GLY A 33 -4.41 -20.00 -34.38
CA GLY A 33 -4.51 -21.41 -34.00
C GLY A 33 -3.44 -21.92 -33.03
N LYS A 34 -2.44 -21.08 -32.69
CA LYS A 34 -1.32 -21.43 -31.81
C LYS A 34 -0.72 -20.22 -31.08
N PRO A 35 -0.04 -20.41 -29.94
CA PRO A 35 0.45 -19.30 -29.12
C PRO A 35 1.85 -18.78 -29.50
N ASP A 36 2.54 -19.38 -30.48
CA ASP A 36 3.95 -19.09 -30.81
C ASP A 36 4.22 -17.61 -31.12
N ASN A 37 3.18 -16.90 -31.55
CA ASN A 37 3.24 -15.48 -31.89
C ASN A 37 2.98 -14.55 -30.69
N PHE A 38 2.85 -15.09 -29.47
CA PHE A 38 2.64 -14.34 -28.24
C PHE A 38 3.77 -14.56 -27.23
N GLN A 39 4.37 -13.47 -26.77
CA GLN A 39 5.41 -13.49 -25.74
C GLN A 39 5.13 -12.47 -24.63
N VAL A 40 5.35 -12.88 -23.38
CA VAL A 40 5.24 -12.03 -22.19
C VAL A 40 6.62 -11.71 -21.66
N PHE A 41 6.85 -10.45 -21.31
CA PHE A 41 8.01 -9.99 -20.58
C PHE A 41 7.56 -9.59 -19.19
N ASP A 42 7.89 -10.41 -18.19
CA ASP A 42 7.60 -10.06 -16.80
C ASP A 42 8.55 -8.96 -16.36
N THR A 43 7.99 -7.77 -16.20
CA THR A 43 8.70 -6.55 -15.82
C THR A 43 8.27 -6.08 -14.44
N ILE A 44 7.44 -6.83 -13.70
CA ILE A 44 7.05 -6.49 -12.33
C ILE A 44 8.26 -6.68 -11.42
N CYS A 45 8.51 -5.69 -10.55
CA CYS A 45 9.64 -5.76 -9.61
C CYS A 45 9.28 -6.64 -8.40
N GLY A 46 10.23 -7.47 -7.93
CA GLY A 46 10.06 -8.29 -6.72
C GLY A 46 9.68 -7.48 -5.48
N ALA A 47 10.23 -6.27 -5.32
CA ALA A 47 9.91 -5.39 -4.20
C ALA A 47 8.44 -4.93 -4.16
N THR A 48 7.79 -4.81 -5.32
CA THR A 48 6.35 -4.53 -5.39
C THR A 48 5.55 -5.74 -4.92
N GLN A 49 5.93 -6.94 -5.34
CA GLN A 49 5.26 -8.18 -4.92
C GLN A 49 5.38 -8.40 -3.41
N GLU A 50 6.58 -8.25 -2.84
CA GLU A 50 6.81 -8.43 -1.40
C GLU A 50 5.94 -7.50 -0.53
N ARG A 51 5.77 -6.24 -0.96
CA ARG A 51 4.92 -5.27 -0.22
C ARG A 51 3.44 -5.58 -0.35
N GLN A 52 2.99 -6.00 -1.53
CA GLN A 52 1.60 -6.43 -1.74
C GLN A 52 1.30 -7.71 -0.94
N ASP A 53 2.19 -8.70 -0.95
CA ASP A 53 2.04 -9.94 -0.19
C ASP A 53 1.98 -9.66 1.31
N ALA A 54 2.89 -8.83 1.84
CA ALA A 54 2.85 -8.42 3.24
C ALA A 54 1.55 -7.68 3.61
N LEU A 55 1.06 -6.80 2.73
CA LEU A 55 -0.22 -6.14 2.90
C LEU A 55 -1.37 -7.14 2.91
N PHE A 56 -1.40 -8.10 1.98
CA PHE A 56 -2.43 -9.13 1.93
C PHE A 56 -2.44 -10.01 3.17
N GLU A 57 -1.27 -10.40 3.69
CA GLU A 57 -1.14 -11.14 4.94
C GLU A 57 -1.68 -10.33 6.13
N MET A 58 -1.32 -9.05 6.26
CA MET A 58 -1.87 -8.17 7.30
C MET A 58 -3.40 -8.05 7.19
N LEU A 59 -3.93 -7.93 5.97
CA LEU A 59 -5.38 -7.82 5.74
C LEU A 59 -6.16 -9.13 6.00
N LYS A 60 -5.50 -10.26 6.31
CA LYS A 60 -6.19 -11.46 6.82
C LYS A 60 -6.72 -11.25 8.23
N ASN A 61 -6.02 -10.46 9.05
CA ASN A 61 -6.45 -10.02 10.37
C ASN A 61 -6.35 -8.48 10.39
N PRO A 62 -7.32 -7.78 9.78
CA PRO A 62 -7.19 -6.37 9.49
C PRO A 62 -7.05 -5.54 10.79
N PRO A 63 -6.19 -4.50 10.79
CA PRO A 63 -6.15 -3.54 11.87
C PRO A 63 -7.43 -2.69 11.90
N ASP A 64 -7.60 -1.88 12.93
CA ASP A 64 -8.73 -0.94 13.00
C ASP A 64 -8.56 0.22 12.01
N LEU A 65 -7.31 0.61 11.72
CA LEU A 65 -6.96 1.53 10.64
C LEU A 65 -5.60 1.18 10.02
N LEU A 66 -5.39 1.59 8.77
CA LEU A 66 -4.12 1.45 8.08
C LEU A 66 -3.54 2.81 7.66
N LEU A 67 -2.28 3.06 8.00
CA LEU A 67 -1.49 4.15 7.46
C LEU A 67 -0.62 3.63 6.31
N VAL A 68 -0.77 4.22 5.12
CA VAL A 68 0.09 3.93 3.97
C VAL A 68 0.99 5.14 3.73
N VAL A 69 2.29 4.96 3.98
CA VAL A 69 3.28 6.05 3.91
C VAL A 69 3.96 6.08 2.54
N GLY A 70 3.98 7.26 1.92
CA GLY A 70 4.77 7.50 0.72
C GLY A 70 4.39 8.76 -0.04
N GLY A 71 5.04 8.99 -1.17
CA GLY A 71 4.71 10.12 -2.04
C GLY A 71 3.45 9.88 -2.88
N TYR A 72 2.57 10.87 -3.00
CA TYR A 72 1.29 10.76 -3.72
C TYR A 72 1.41 10.48 -5.22
N ASN A 73 2.58 10.72 -5.80
CA ASN A 73 2.87 10.39 -7.20
C ASN A 73 3.43 8.97 -7.40
N SER A 74 3.51 8.16 -6.33
CA SER A 74 4.06 6.81 -6.37
C SER A 74 2.96 5.79 -6.69
N SER A 75 2.94 5.26 -7.92
CA SER A 75 1.97 4.24 -8.33
C SER A 75 1.98 3.00 -7.42
N ASN A 76 3.14 2.56 -6.93
CA ASN A 76 3.21 1.46 -5.97
C ASN A 76 2.49 1.79 -4.66
N THR A 77 2.62 3.03 -4.19
CA THR A 77 1.98 3.44 -2.93
C THR A 77 0.47 3.59 -3.14
N SER A 78 0.04 4.19 -4.25
CA SER A 78 -1.37 4.29 -4.63
C SER A 78 -2.03 2.91 -4.73
N HIS A 79 -1.38 1.92 -5.35
CA HIS A 79 -1.91 0.55 -5.40
C HIS A 79 -2.04 -0.10 -4.01
N LEU A 80 -1.12 0.15 -3.08
CA LEU A 80 -1.28 -0.35 -1.71
C LEU A 80 -2.50 0.27 -1.02
N VAL A 81 -2.77 1.55 -1.27
CA VAL A 81 -3.98 2.23 -0.77
C VAL A 81 -5.23 1.62 -1.39
N GLU A 82 -5.28 1.45 -2.71
CA GLU A 82 -6.41 0.84 -3.44
C GLU A 82 -6.74 -0.58 -2.93
N ILE A 83 -5.71 -1.39 -2.64
CA ILE A 83 -5.89 -2.74 -2.09
C ILE A 83 -6.47 -2.68 -0.67
N ALA A 84 -5.99 -1.75 0.15
CA ALA A 84 -6.33 -1.69 1.57
C ALA A 84 -7.68 -1.02 1.83
N GLU A 85 -8.00 0.07 1.11
CA GLU A 85 -9.25 0.84 1.29
C GLU A 85 -10.50 -0.02 1.03
N ALA A 86 -10.36 -1.07 0.23
CA ALA A 86 -11.41 -2.05 -0.01
C ALA A 86 -11.79 -2.88 1.24
N LYS A 87 -10.96 -2.87 2.31
CA LYS A 87 -11.13 -3.72 3.50
C LYS A 87 -11.07 -3.00 4.83
N VAL A 88 -10.27 -1.94 4.94
CA VAL A 88 -9.99 -1.24 6.20
C VAL A 88 -9.92 0.27 5.96
N PRO A 89 -10.35 1.11 6.92
CA PRO A 89 -10.08 2.55 6.87
C PRO A 89 -8.60 2.81 6.62
N THR A 90 -8.28 3.46 5.50
CA THR A 90 -6.92 3.60 5.01
C THR A 90 -6.58 5.07 4.78
N PHE A 91 -5.40 5.50 5.24
CA PHE A 91 -4.92 6.87 5.10
C PHE A 91 -3.62 6.92 4.31
N PHE A 92 -3.66 7.59 3.16
CA PHE A 92 -2.47 7.84 2.37
C PHE A 92 -1.75 9.09 2.88
N ILE A 93 -0.70 8.90 3.66
CA ILE A 93 0.05 9.99 4.29
C ILE A 93 1.42 10.17 3.67
N ARG A 94 1.87 11.43 3.58
CA ARG A 94 3.23 11.74 3.10
C ARG A 94 4.29 11.42 4.16
N GLY A 95 3.91 11.46 5.44
CA GLY A 95 4.77 11.18 6.58
C GLY A 95 4.11 11.58 7.90
N ALA A 96 4.88 11.59 8.97
CA ALA A 96 4.39 11.77 10.34
C ALA A 96 3.60 13.07 10.59
N SER A 97 3.96 14.17 9.92
CA SER A 97 3.29 15.48 10.09
C SER A 97 1.81 15.49 9.69
N CYS A 98 1.39 14.51 8.88
CA CYS A 98 0.00 14.29 8.52
C CYS A 98 -0.88 13.88 9.72
N ILE A 99 -0.29 13.28 10.77
CA ILE A 99 -1.00 12.81 11.95
C ILE A 99 -1.06 13.97 12.95
N GLN A 100 -2.15 14.75 12.91
CA GLN A 100 -2.32 15.95 13.72
C GLN A 100 -2.68 15.59 15.16
N SER A 101 -3.56 14.61 15.35
CA SER A 101 -3.84 13.94 16.62
C SER A 101 -4.19 12.46 16.38
N LEU A 102 -4.58 11.72 17.42
CA LEU A 102 -5.09 10.35 17.22
C LEU A 102 -6.40 10.37 16.43
N GLU A 103 -7.20 11.40 16.64
CA GLU A 103 -8.51 11.56 16.03
C GLU A 103 -8.46 12.29 14.68
N GLU A 104 -7.32 12.87 14.29
CA GLU A 104 -7.26 13.80 13.17
C GLU A 104 -6.05 13.56 12.26
N ILE A 105 -6.34 13.20 11.00
CA ILE A 105 -5.32 12.88 9.99
C ILE A 105 -5.58 13.69 8.72
N VAL A 106 -4.52 14.32 8.20
CA VAL A 106 -4.47 14.91 6.87
C VAL A 106 -3.89 13.88 5.91
N HIS A 107 -4.67 13.45 4.92
CA HIS A 107 -4.26 12.38 4.01
C HIS A 107 -4.73 12.66 2.59
N TYR A 108 -4.12 11.99 1.62
CA TYR A 108 -4.47 12.15 0.22
C TYR A 108 -5.59 11.19 -0.18
N ASP A 109 -6.71 11.74 -0.65
CA ASP A 109 -7.82 10.96 -1.17
C ASP A 109 -7.57 10.67 -2.66
N LEU A 110 -7.36 9.39 -3.01
CA LEU A 110 -7.09 8.99 -4.39
C LEU A 110 -8.24 9.28 -5.35
N HIS A 111 -9.48 9.26 -4.87
CA HIS A 111 -10.65 9.48 -5.69
C HIS A 111 -10.87 10.98 -5.97
N ARG A 112 -10.52 11.84 -5.01
CA ARG A 112 -10.62 13.31 -5.16
C ARG A 112 -9.35 13.92 -5.76
N GLY A 113 -8.21 13.26 -5.62
CA GLY A 113 -6.92 13.75 -6.11
C GLY A 113 -6.35 14.90 -5.28
N GLU A 114 -6.75 15.04 -4.01
CA GLU A 114 -6.33 16.14 -3.14
C GLU A 114 -6.11 15.69 -1.69
N GLU A 115 -5.37 16.49 -0.92
CA GLU A 115 -5.25 16.29 0.53
C GLU A 115 -6.57 16.70 1.20
N VAL A 116 -7.11 15.79 2.01
CA VAL A 116 -8.31 16.00 2.81
C VAL A 116 -7.96 15.82 4.29
N LYS A 117 -8.78 16.45 5.13
CA LYS A 117 -8.71 16.32 6.57
C LYS A 117 -9.88 15.46 7.05
N SER A 118 -9.59 14.45 7.84
CA SER A 118 -10.60 13.49 8.27
C SER A 118 -10.53 13.26 9.79
N ASP A 119 -11.71 13.22 10.41
CA ASP A 119 -11.92 13.00 11.84
C ASP A 119 -12.33 11.55 12.11
N TYR A 120 -11.60 10.88 12.99
CA TYR A 120 -11.78 9.51 13.43
C TYR A 120 -11.86 9.36 14.94
N ALA A 121 -12.35 10.38 15.66
CA ALA A 121 -12.53 10.33 17.11
C ALA A 121 -13.31 9.08 17.57
N ARG A 122 -14.23 8.58 16.74
CA ARG A 122 -15.00 7.37 17.03
C ARG A 122 -14.15 6.10 17.16
N LEU A 123 -13.06 5.97 16.41
CA LEU A 123 -12.15 4.81 16.50
C LEU A 123 -11.50 4.71 17.89
N PHE A 124 -11.28 5.85 18.54
CA PHE A 124 -10.64 5.94 19.85
C PHE A 124 -11.63 6.16 21.01
N SER A 125 -12.95 6.07 20.73
CA SER A 125 -13.99 6.33 21.74
C SER A 125 -14.31 5.13 22.64
N GLY A 126 -13.79 3.94 22.32
CA GLY A 126 -13.97 2.73 23.12
C GLY A 126 -12.86 2.50 24.15
N ASP A 127 -13.16 1.68 25.16
CA ASP A 127 -12.18 1.28 26.20
C ASP A 127 -11.21 0.17 25.75
N GLY A 128 -11.34 -0.32 24.52
CA GLY A 128 -10.54 -1.41 23.97
C GLY A 128 -9.21 -0.95 23.34
N PRO A 129 -8.25 -1.87 23.15
CA PRO A 129 -7.04 -1.57 22.39
C PRO A 129 -7.41 -1.29 20.92
N VAL A 130 -6.71 -0.32 20.32
CA VAL A 130 -6.81 0.01 18.90
C VAL A 130 -5.53 -0.43 18.21
N THR A 131 -5.66 -1.20 17.14
CA THR A 131 -4.55 -1.69 16.32
C THR A 131 -4.42 -0.81 15.09
N ILE A 132 -3.23 -0.22 14.91
CA ILE A 132 -2.90 0.63 13.76
C ILE A 132 -1.89 -0.13 12.90
N GLY A 133 -2.27 -0.46 11.66
CA GLY A 133 -1.34 -0.96 10.67
C GLY A 133 -0.52 0.18 10.08
N ILE A 134 0.74 -0.09 9.77
CA ILE A 134 1.59 0.84 9.01
C ILE A 134 2.26 0.05 7.90
N THR A 135 2.13 0.54 6.67
CA THR A 135 2.86 0.04 5.51
C THR A 135 3.40 1.20 4.69
N ALA A 136 4.26 0.92 3.71
CA ALA A 136 4.85 1.95 2.88
C ALA A 136 5.16 1.45 1.48
N GLY A 137 5.15 2.37 0.52
CA GLY A 137 5.56 2.09 -0.85
C GLY A 137 7.03 1.68 -0.93
N ALA A 138 7.39 0.92 -1.96
CA ALA A 138 8.78 0.44 -2.17
C ALA A 138 9.82 1.58 -2.26
N SER A 139 9.41 2.78 -2.68
CA SER A 139 10.26 3.97 -2.77
C SER A 139 10.26 4.84 -1.51
N CYS A 140 9.58 4.44 -0.44
CA CYS A 140 9.50 5.23 0.79
C CYS A 140 10.78 5.06 1.62
N PRO A 141 11.49 6.17 1.97
CA PRO A 141 12.60 6.12 2.91
C PRO A 141 12.20 5.54 4.28
N ASN A 142 13.08 4.70 4.85
CA ASN A 142 12.81 4.04 6.15
C ASN A 142 12.57 5.04 7.28
N ASN A 143 13.23 6.20 7.27
CA ASN A 143 13.05 7.21 8.32
C ASN A 143 11.63 7.78 8.33
N LEU A 144 10.93 7.88 7.19
CA LEU A 144 9.53 8.34 7.18
C LEU A 144 8.60 7.33 7.84
N ILE A 145 8.89 6.04 7.69
CA ILE A 145 8.12 4.96 8.33
C ILE A 145 8.36 5.03 9.85
N GLU A 146 9.63 5.14 10.25
CA GLU A 146 10.04 5.24 11.65
C GLU A 146 9.44 6.47 12.35
N GLU A 147 9.52 7.65 11.71
CA GLU A 147 8.89 8.87 12.21
C GLU A 147 7.37 8.72 12.35
N THR A 148 6.72 8.01 11.43
CA THR A 148 5.27 7.73 11.50
C THR A 148 4.95 6.86 12.71
N VAL A 149 5.72 5.80 12.95
CA VAL A 149 5.58 4.94 14.13
C VAL A 149 5.76 5.77 15.41
N PHE A 150 6.84 6.54 15.51
CA PHE A 150 7.09 7.39 16.68
C PHE A 150 5.97 8.39 16.92
N ARG A 151 5.46 9.03 15.86
CA ARG A 151 4.39 10.00 15.99
C ARG A 151 3.13 9.40 16.60
N VAL A 152 2.75 8.18 16.21
CA VAL A 152 1.59 7.48 16.78
C VAL A 152 1.80 7.23 18.28
N PHE A 153 2.98 6.78 18.69
CA PHE A 153 3.30 6.53 20.10
C PHE A 153 3.43 7.81 20.94
N GLU A 154 4.04 8.86 20.39
CA GLU A 154 4.14 10.17 21.03
C GLU A 154 2.75 10.74 21.34
N LEU A 155 1.79 10.60 20.42
CA LEU A 155 0.41 11.01 20.62
C LEU A 155 -0.32 10.19 21.70
N ARG A 156 0.20 9.01 22.04
CA ARG A 156 -0.25 8.19 23.19
C ARG A 156 0.49 8.49 24.49
N GLY A 157 1.44 9.43 24.47
CA GLY A 157 2.26 9.79 25.63
C GLY A 157 3.43 8.85 25.91
N VAL A 158 3.80 7.99 24.95
CA VAL A 158 4.97 7.12 25.06
C VAL A 158 6.21 7.89 24.60
N ALA A 159 7.26 7.91 25.43
CA ALA A 159 8.47 8.65 25.14
C ALA A 159 9.31 7.94 24.06
N ARG A 160 9.99 8.72 23.22
CA ARG A 160 10.79 8.18 22.10
C ARG A 160 11.94 7.30 22.59
N GLU A 161 12.51 7.63 23.74
CA GLU A 161 13.57 6.86 24.41
C GLU A 161 13.10 5.46 24.83
N GLU A 162 11.81 5.29 25.13
CA GLU A 162 11.21 4.00 25.49
C GLU A 162 11.06 3.11 24.25
N LEU A 163 10.72 3.71 23.10
CA LEU A 163 10.59 3.02 21.82
C LEU A 163 11.94 2.60 21.23
N SER A 164 12.96 3.44 21.36
CA SER A 164 14.32 3.10 20.91
C SER A 164 14.93 1.93 21.69
N ARG A 165 14.48 1.66 22.92
CA ARG A 165 14.90 0.49 23.68
C ARG A 165 14.25 -0.79 23.16
N LEU A 166 12.98 -0.74 22.77
CA LEU A 166 12.26 -1.88 22.19
C LEU A 166 12.88 -2.35 20.85
N GLN A 167 13.38 -1.42 20.03
CA GLN A 167 14.05 -1.77 18.76
C GLN A 167 15.47 -2.34 18.93
N ALA A 168 16.08 -2.19 20.10
CA ALA A 168 17.44 -2.67 20.38
C ALA A 168 17.48 -4.11 20.92
N GLU A 169 16.30 -4.70 21.19
CA GLU A 169 16.16 -6.04 21.76
C GLU A 169 15.80 -7.13 20.72
N ASP A 170 15.63 -6.76 19.44
CA ASP A 170 15.44 -7.66 18.29
C ASP A 170 16.73 -7.80 17.44
#